data_AF-A0A2M7V4T2-F1
#
_entry.id   AF-A0A2M7V4T2-F1
#
_cell.length_a   1.000
_cell.length_b   1.000
_cell.length_c   1.000
_cell.angle_alpha   90.00
_cell.angle_beta   90.00
_cell.angle_gamma   90.00
#
_symmetry.space_group_name_H-M   'P 1'
#
loop_
_entity.id
_entity.type
_entity.pdbx_description
1 polymer ?
#
loop_
_entity_poly.entity_id
_entity_poly.type
_entity_poly.pdbx_seq_one_letter_code
_entity_poly.pdbx_strand_id
1 'polypeptide(L)'
;MSRKKRRKSARGGSASGGKKKPVFPSEIPQEFFDRLTEMFGDALSSELQQTFIDRSTTFRVNTLRAKEKDILAILKEKEFELEHVAWLSDTYILRNKEKRDICDLDIYTDAKIYLQSIASMIPPLVLDPKPGEIVLDLTAAPGSKTSQMAIMMKQEGELVANDKNKIRFFKLKHNMEQQGVIDDSKKDWSCTLRMEPGTVLLQEYEQYFDKILLDAPCSSEARFVVGNPKSFGYWKDRKVKEMAYTQRRLLLSAWKSLKPGGTLVYSTCTFSPEENEMQIDRLLERFDDVDVLPVEIPDVERLPIMKEWQGKTLSPEVQKCFRVKPTKDIEGFFIAKLQKK
;
A
#
# COMPACT_ATOMS: atom_id res chain seq x y z
N MET A 1 56.90 56.27 -8.16
CA MET A 1 57.35 54.86 -8.20
C MET A 1 56.63 54.05 -7.14
N SER A 2 56.05 52.92 -7.54
CA SER A 2 55.61 51.78 -6.73
C SER A 2 54.59 52.02 -5.60
N ARG A 3 53.34 51.59 -5.82
CA ARG A 3 52.54 50.90 -4.78
C ARG A 3 51.63 49.84 -5.39
N LYS A 4 51.61 48.70 -4.70
CA LYS A 4 51.24 47.36 -5.16
C LYS A 4 49.74 47.12 -5.35
N LYS A 5 49.47 46.21 -6.28
CA LYS A 5 48.27 45.40 -6.55
C LYS A 5 47.37 45.11 -5.33
N ARG A 6 46.05 45.19 -5.55
CA ARG A 6 45.08 44.19 -5.05
C ARG A 6 43.92 44.06 -6.05
N ARG A 7 43.90 42.94 -6.77
CA ARG A 7 42.76 42.48 -7.58
C ARG A 7 41.64 42.05 -6.64
N LYS A 8 40.45 42.66 -6.73
CA LYS A 8 39.19 42.06 -6.26
C LYS A 8 38.45 41.54 -7.48
N SER A 9 38.35 40.22 -7.58
CA SER A 9 37.46 39.53 -8.51
C SER A 9 36.02 39.65 -8.00
N ALA A 10 35.19 40.42 -8.70
CA ALA A 10 33.74 40.37 -8.53
C ALA A 10 33.21 39.15 -9.32
N ARG A 11 32.98 38.04 -8.64
CA ARG A 11 32.06 36.98 -9.08
C ARG A 11 30.96 36.90 -8.04
N GLY A 12 29.86 37.58 -8.32
CA GLY A 12 28.65 37.58 -7.50
C GLY A 12 27.45 37.49 -8.44
N GLY A 13 27.22 36.30 -8.99
CA GLY A 13 25.99 35.96 -9.69
C GLY A 13 25.41 34.72 -9.03
N SER A 14 24.69 34.90 -7.92
CA SER A 14 23.90 33.83 -7.32
C SER A 14 22.66 33.62 -8.20
N ALA A 15 22.72 32.62 -9.08
CA ALA A 15 21.53 32.07 -9.72
C ALA A 15 20.72 31.33 -8.64
N SER A 16 19.78 32.03 -8.00
CA SER A 16 18.71 31.43 -7.23
C SER A 16 17.77 30.69 -8.18
N GLY A 17 18.13 29.45 -8.51
CA GLY A 17 17.25 28.51 -9.19
C GLY A 17 16.06 28.17 -8.32
N GLY A 18 15.06 29.05 -8.27
CA GLY A 18 13.77 28.76 -7.69
C GLY A 18 13.18 27.57 -8.44
N LYS A 19 13.06 26.41 -7.78
CA LYS A 19 12.35 25.25 -8.31
C LYS A 19 10.92 25.71 -8.63
N LYS A 20 10.58 25.82 -9.92
CA LYS A 20 9.21 26.10 -10.37
C LYS A 20 8.29 25.07 -9.69
N LYS A 21 7.25 25.56 -8.99
CA LYS A 21 6.23 24.69 -8.40
C LYS A 21 5.62 23.84 -9.52
N PRO A 22 5.38 22.53 -9.28
CA PRO A 22 4.75 21.68 -10.29
C PRO A 22 3.38 22.25 -10.65
N VAL A 23 3.11 22.40 -11.95
CA VAL A 23 1.79 22.74 -12.48
C VAL A 23 1.05 21.42 -12.68
N PHE A 24 -0.05 21.25 -11.97
CA PHE A 24 -0.90 20.06 -12.08
C PHE A 24 -2.04 20.31 -13.07
N PRO A 25 -2.51 19.27 -13.79
CA PRO A 25 -3.70 19.36 -14.63
C PRO A 25 -4.94 19.64 -13.78
N SER A 26 -5.95 20.32 -14.37
CA SER A 26 -7.21 20.64 -13.71
C SER A 26 -8.14 19.42 -13.57
N GLU A 27 -8.00 18.46 -14.49
CA GLU A 27 -8.84 17.27 -14.58
C GLU A 27 -7.98 16.00 -14.74
N ILE A 28 -8.58 14.85 -14.47
CA ILE A 28 -7.93 13.55 -14.72
C ILE A 28 -7.63 13.46 -16.23
N PRO A 29 -6.40 13.09 -16.64
CA PRO A 29 -6.04 13.05 -18.05
C PRO A 29 -6.94 12.12 -18.87
N GLN A 30 -7.37 12.55 -20.06
CA GLN A 30 -8.20 11.72 -20.96
C GLN A 30 -7.52 10.38 -21.30
N GLU A 31 -6.20 10.40 -21.49
CA GLU A 31 -5.38 9.21 -21.73
C GLU A 31 -5.57 8.11 -20.67
N PHE A 32 -5.87 8.49 -19.42
CA PHE A 32 -6.17 7.53 -18.36
C PHE A 32 -7.53 6.86 -18.57
N PHE A 33 -8.56 7.62 -18.93
CA PHE A 33 -9.89 7.07 -19.22
C PHE A 33 -9.89 6.19 -20.48
N ASP A 34 -9.14 6.58 -21.50
CA ASP A 34 -8.99 5.75 -22.72
C ASP A 34 -8.41 4.38 -22.37
N ARG A 35 -7.40 4.34 -21.48
CA ARG A 35 -6.84 3.09 -20.95
C ARG A 35 -7.83 2.30 -20.09
N LEU A 36 -8.63 2.96 -19.25
CA LEU A 36 -9.69 2.30 -18.49
C LEU A 36 -10.71 1.62 -19.40
N THR A 37 -11.09 2.30 -20.48
CA THR A 37 -11.99 1.76 -21.51
C THR A 37 -11.36 0.60 -22.27
N GLU A 38 -10.07 0.68 -22.61
CA GLU A 38 -9.34 -0.45 -23.21
C GLU A 38 -9.34 -1.69 -22.29
N MET A 39 -9.18 -1.50 -20.98
CA MET A 39 -9.17 -2.61 -20.01
C MET A 39 -10.53 -3.23 -19.78
N PHE A 40 -11.57 -2.41 -19.63
CA PHE A 40 -12.84 -2.84 -19.03
C PHE A 40 -14.05 -2.68 -19.96
N GLY A 41 -13.86 -2.07 -21.13
CA GLY A 41 -14.94 -1.66 -22.03
C GLY A 41 -15.69 -0.43 -21.53
N ASP A 42 -16.51 0.15 -22.41
CA ASP A 42 -17.17 1.44 -22.16
C ASP A 42 -18.08 1.44 -20.93
N ALA A 43 -18.89 0.39 -20.76
CA ALA A 43 -19.89 0.33 -19.70
C ALA A 43 -19.24 0.33 -18.30
N LEU A 44 -18.25 -0.55 -18.09
CA LEU A 44 -17.58 -0.66 -16.79
C LEU A 44 -16.63 0.52 -16.57
N SER A 45 -15.97 1.04 -17.61
CA SER A 45 -15.20 2.28 -17.52
C SER A 45 -16.06 3.44 -17.02
N SER A 46 -17.28 3.61 -17.56
CA SER A 46 -18.21 4.66 -17.15
C SER A 46 -18.68 4.52 -15.70
N GLU A 47 -18.83 3.29 -15.20
CA GLU A 47 -19.13 3.02 -13.79
C GLU A 47 -17.92 3.38 -12.89
N LEU A 48 -16.72 2.95 -13.27
CA LEU A 48 -15.48 3.23 -12.53
C LEU A 48 -15.20 4.72 -12.41
N GLN A 49 -15.51 5.50 -13.45
CA GLN A 49 -15.34 6.96 -13.44
C GLN A 49 -16.08 7.65 -12.30
N GLN A 50 -17.24 7.13 -11.92
CA GLN A 50 -18.06 7.66 -10.82
C GLN A 50 -17.45 7.38 -9.44
N THR A 51 -16.43 6.54 -9.36
CA THR A 51 -15.75 6.16 -8.10
C THR A 51 -14.52 7.01 -7.78
N PHE A 52 -14.14 7.94 -8.67
CA PHE A 52 -13.05 8.90 -8.44
C PHE A 52 -13.49 10.07 -7.55
N ILE A 53 -14.03 9.73 -6.39
CA ILE A 53 -14.55 10.65 -5.38
C ILE A 53 -13.72 10.58 -4.11
N ASP A 54 -13.87 11.58 -3.24
CA ASP A 54 -13.38 11.45 -1.88
C ASP A 54 -14.20 10.40 -1.13
N ARG A 55 -13.53 9.57 -0.33
CA ARG A 55 -14.17 8.38 0.27
C ARG A 55 -14.47 8.58 1.75
N SER A 56 -15.44 7.82 2.23
CA SER A 56 -15.79 7.77 3.65
C SER A 56 -14.56 7.48 4.51
N THR A 57 -14.45 8.15 5.65
CA THR A 57 -13.36 7.89 6.59
C THR A 57 -13.57 6.53 7.23
N THR A 58 -12.54 5.70 7.16
CA THR A 58 -12.53 4.34 7.70
C THR A 58 -11.39 4.18 8.70
N PHE A 59 -11.63 3.37 9.72
CA PHE A 59 -10.64 3.08 10.74
C PHE A 59 -10.79 1.66 11.25
N ARG A 60 -9.70 1.17 11.85
CA ARG A 60 -9.73 -0.05 12.67
C ARG A 60 -9.35 0.25 14.11
N VAL A 61 -9.86 -0.54 15.05
CA VAL A 61 -9.40 -0.52 16.43
C VAL A 61 -8.01 -1.14 16.52
N ASN A 62 -7.14 -0.53 17.30
CA ASN A 62 -5.85 -1.09 17.66
C ASN A 62 -6.00 -1.92 18.94
N THR A 63 -6.20 -3.22 18.79
CA THR A 63 -6.44 -4.16 19.90
C THR A 63 -5.21 -4.38 20.78
N LEU A 64 -4.02 -3.89 20.39
CA LEU A 64 -2.84 -3.82 21.26
C LEU A 64 -2.95 -2.71 22.31
N ARG A 65 -3.81 -1.71 22.08
CA ARG A 65 -3.92 -0.50 22.91
C ARG A 65 -5.27 -0.35 23.61
N ALA A 66 -6.34 -0.85 23.01
CA ALA A 66 -7.69 -0.68 23.56
C ALA A 66 -8.60 -1.85 23.17
N LYS A 67 -9.67 -2.04 23.95
CA LYS A 67 -10.76 -2.96 23.58
C LYS A 67 -11.76 -2.23 22.70
N GLU A 68 -12.27 -2.92 21.70
CA GLU A 68 -13.29 -2.41 20.77
C GLU A 68 -14.49 -1.79 21.49
N LYS A 69 -15.04 -2.49 22.49
CA LYS A 69 -16.19 -2.03 23.28
C LYS A 69 -15.98 -0.64 23.89
N ASP A 70 -14.77 -0.35 24.36
CA ASP A 70 -14.46 0.93 25.02
C ASP A 70 -14.41 2.06 23.97
N ILE A 71 -13.90 1.77 22.77
CA ILE A 71 -13.87 2.72 21.65
C ILE A 71 -15.29 3.02 21.16
N LEU A 72 -16.13 2.01 21.01
CA LEU A 72 -17.52 2.19 20.58
C LEU A 72 -18.34 2.99 21.59
N ALA A 73 -18.10 2.79 22.90
CA ALA A 73 -18.76 3.58 23.93
C ALA A 73 -18.42 5.07 23.82
N ILE A 74 -17.13 5.39 23.66
CA ILE A 74 -16.65 6.78 23.50
C ILE A 74 -17.23 7.42 22.24
N LEU A 75 -17.22 6.70 21.11
CA LEU A 75 -17.73 7.21 19.85
C LEU A 75 -19.25 7.41 19.89
N LYS A 76 -19.99 6.51 20.55
CA LYS A 76 -21.43 6.66 20.76
C LYS A 76 -21.77 7.85 21.63
N GLU A 77 -21.04 8.07 22.73
CA GLU A 77 -21.22 9.24 23.61
C GLU A 77 -21.00 10.55 22.85
N LYS A 78 -20.04 10.56 21.91
CA LYS A 78 -19.74 11.71 21.05
C LYS A 78 -20.58 11.76 19.76
N GLU A 79 -21.65 10.98 19.68
CA GLU A 79 -22.64 10.99 18.58
C GLU A 79 -22.02 10.68 17.20
N PHE A 80 -21.03 9.79 17.14
CA PHE A 80 -20.53 9.25 15.88
C PHE A 80 -21.44 8.12 15.40
N GLU A 81 -21.88 8.20 14.15
CA GLU A 81 -22.59 7.13 13.45
C GLU A 81 -21.58 6.27 12.69
N LEU A 82 -21.54 5.00 13.05
CA LEU A 82 -20.59 4.03 12.55
C LEU A 82 -21.32 2.89 11.85
N GLU A 83 -20.77 2.47 10.72
CA GLU A 83 -21.15 1.23 10.05
C GLU A 83 -20.01 0.21 10.23
N HIS A 84 -20.33 -0.97 10.78
CA HIS A 84 -19.36 -2.05 10.95
C HIS A 84 -19.14 -2.79 9.62
N VAL A 85 -17.88 -3.04 9.27
CA VAL A 85 -17.54 -3.85 8.09
C VAL A 85 -17.53 -5.32 8.50
N ALA A 86 -18.64 -6.03 8.30
CA ALA A 86 -18.88 -7.35 8.89
C ALA A 86 -17.77 -8.40 8.68
N TRP A 87 -17.10 -8.38 7.53
CA TRP A 87 -16.03 -9.33 7.17
C TRP A 87 -14.62 -8.86 7.58
N LEU A 88 -14.47 -7.63 8.11
CA LEU A 88 -13.25 -7.11 8.70
C LEU A 88 -13.46 -6.80 10.18
N SER A 89 -12.89 -7.63 11.04
CA SER A 89 -12.94 -7.43 12.49
C SER A 89 -12.44 -6.04 12.88
N ASP A 90 -13.05 -5.47 13.91
CA ASP A 90 -12.65 -4.21 14.53
C ASP A 90 -12.64 -3.00 13.57
N THR A 91 -13.37 -3.07 12.44
CA THR A 91 -13.30 -2.09 11.35
C THR A 91 -14.62 -1.37 11.13
N TYR A 92 -14.55 -0.04 11.04
CA TYR A 92 -15.73 0.83 11.01
C TYR A 92 -15.61 1.93 9.96
N ILE A 93 -16.75 2.27 9.35
CA ILE A 93 -16.94 3.38 8.43
C ILE A 93 -17.66 4.51 9.17
N LEU A 94 -17.11 5.71 9.11
CA LEU A 94 -17.73 6.91 9.65
C LEU A 94 -18.76 7.47 8.66
N ARG A 95 -20.02 7.65 9.12
CA ARG A 95 -21.14 8.04 8.25
C ARG A 95 -21.62 9.49 8.40
N ASN A 96 -21.47 10.09 9.58
CA ASN A 96 -22.07 11.40 9.88
C ASN A 96 -21.06 12.52 10.21
N LYS A 97 -19.76 12.20 10.31
CA LYS A 97 -18.71 13.17 10.67
C LYS A 97 -17.51 13.08 9.72
N GLU A 98 -16.66 14.09 9.75
CA GLU A 98 -15.48 14.16 8.91
C GLU A 98 -14.26 13.52 9.58
N LYS A 99 -13.22 13.28 8.77
CA LYS A 99 -11.93 12.79 9.23
C LYS A 99 -11.34 13.62 10.37
N ARG A 100 -11.53 14.94 10.33
CA ARG A 100 -10.97 15.85 11.34
C ARG A 100 -11.57 15.58 12.71
N ASP A 101 -12.89 15.34 12.78
CA ASP A 101 -13.61 15.16 14.03
C ASP A 101 -13.10 13.94 14.81
N ILE A 102 -12.77 12.85 14.12
CA ILE A 102 -12.20 11.65 14.76
C ILE A 102 -10.71 11.82 15.10
N CYS A 103 -9.97 12.63 14.32
CA CYS A 103 -8.56 12.91 14.58
C CYS A 103 -8.33 13.80 15.81
N ASP A 104 -9.33 14.61 16.18
CA ASP A 104 -9.27 15.50 17.34
C ASP A 104 -9.57 14.77 18.68
N LEU A 105 -9.87 13.47 18.64
CA LEU A 105 -10.16 12.65 19.83
C LEU A 105 -8.91 11.96 20.39
N ASP A 106 -8.90 11.81 21.72
CA ASP A 106 -7.85 11.08 22.45
C ASP A 106 -7.66 9.63 21.95
N ILE A 107 -8.73 8.98 21.49
CA ILE A 107 -8.63 7.62 20.93
C ILE A 107 -7.74 7.56 19.68
N TYR A 108 -7.66 8.64 18.90
CA TYR A 108 -6.79 8.72 17.75
C TYR A 108 -5.37 9.12 18.16
N THR A 109 -5.22 10.15 19.01
CA THR A 109 -3.89 10.62 19.45
C THR A 109 -3.15 9.59 20.30
N ASP A 110 -3.87 8.80 21.10
CA ASP A 110 -3.33 7.71 21.91
C ASP A 110 -3.13 6.41 21.09
N ALA A 111 -3.29 6.46 19.76
CA ALA A 111 -3.11 5.32 18.89
C ALA A 111 -4.01 4.11 19.21
N LYS A 112 -5.18 4.34 19.84
CA LYS A 112 -6.19 3.30 20.13
C LYS A 112 -7.00 2.90 18.90
N ILE A 113 -7.02 3.76 17.88
CA ILE A 113 -7.51 3.46 16.54
C ILE A 113 -6.44 3.82 15.49
N TYR A 114 -6.60 3.29 14.28
CA TYR A 114 -5.79 3.67 13.13
C TYR A 114 -6.69 3.96 11.92
N LEU A 115 -6.58 5.17 11.36
CA LEU A 115 -7.29 5.51 10.12
C LEU A 115 -6.62 4.83 8.93
N GLN A 116 -7.34 3.95 8.26
CA GLN A 116 -6.86 3.16 7.14
C GLN A 116 -8.03 2.81 6.24
N SER A 117 -7.79 2.81 4.92
CA SER A 117 -8.82 2.42 3.97
C SER A 117 -9.09 0.91 4.00
N ILE A 118 -10.34 0.52 3.74
CA ILE A 118 -10.76 -0.89 3.66
C ILE A 118 -9.89 -1.66 2.65
N ALA A 119 -9.65 -1.09 1.46
CA ALA A 119 -8.81 -1.75 0.45
C ALA A 119 -7.38 -1.99 0.96
N SER A 120 -6.86 -1.09 1.80
CA SER A 120 -5.54 -1.25 2.42
C SER A 120 -5.52 -2.28 3.55
N MET A 121 -6.67 -2.74 4.06
CA MET A 121 -6.75 -3.78 5.09
C MET A 121 -6.80 -5.21 4.51
N ILE A 122 -7.16 -5.33 3.24
CA ILE A 122 -7.29 -6.61 2.53
C ILE A 122 -5.95 -7.36 2.41
N PRO A 123 -4.81 -6.75 2.04
CA PRO A 123 -3.59 -7.53 1.80
C PRO A 123 -3.05 -8.26 3.04
N PRO A 124 -3.00 -7.65 4.24
CA PRO A 124 -2.69 -8.39 5.46
C PRO A 124 -3.66 -9.53 5.76
N LEU A 125 -4.97 -9.33 5.52
CA LEU A 125 -5.99 -10.37 5.70
C LEU A 125 -5.74 -11.57 4.76
N VAL A 126 -5.43 -11.31 3.49
CA VAL A 126 -5.14 -12.35 2.49
C VAL A 126 -3.84 -13.09 2.79
N LEU A 127 -2.83 -12.38 3.31
CA LEU A 127 -1.55 -12.96 3.71
C LEU A 127 -1.71 -13.88 4.93
N ASP A 128 -2.61 -13.50 5.83
CA ASP A 128 -3.01 -14.24 7.02
C ASP A 128 -1.80 -14.66 7.90
N PRO A 129 -0.99 -13.69 8.38
CA PRO A 129 0.13 -13.99 9.27
C PRO A 129 -0.35 -14.50 10.62
N LYS A 130 0.34 -15.52 11.13
CA LYS A 130 0.02 -16.24 12.37
C LYS A 130 1.05 -15.91 13.46
N PRO A 131 0.63 -16.04 14.74
CA PRO A 131 1.55 -15.99 15.87
C PRO A 131 2.73 -16.96 15.68
N GLY A 132 3.95 -16.47 15.91
CA GLY A 132 5.19 -17.25 15.85
C GLY A 132 5.87 -17.32 14.48
N GLU A 133 5.23 -16.81 13.42
CA GLU A 133 5.85 -16.78 12.07
C GLU A 133 6.84 -15.62 11.91
N ILE A 134 7.71 -15.74 10.90
CA ILE A 134 8.65 -14.70 10.49
C ILE A 134 8.12 -14.01 9.23
N VAL A 135 7.76 -12.73 9.37
CA VAL A 135 7.01 -11.95 8.39
C VAL A 135 7.78 -10.72 7.92
N LEU A 136 7.75 -10.44 6.61
CA LEU A 136 8.32 -9.23 6.02
C LEU A 136 7.23 -8.32 5.45
N ASP A 137 7.25 -7.04 5.79
CA ASP A 137 6.61 -5.96 5.04
C ASP A 137 7.68 -5.22 4.23
N LEU A 138 7.75 -5.49 2.92
CA LEU A 138 8.88 -5.06 2.08
C LEU A 138 8.88 -3.55 1.79
N THR A 139 7.71 -2.93 1.78
CA THR A 139 7.48 -1.51 1.45
C THR A 139 6.50 -0.89 2.43
N ALA A 140 6.83 -1.02 3.71
CA ALA A 140 5.97 -0.87 4.86
C ALA A 140 5.39 0.53 5.08
N ALA A 141 6.11 1.59 4.73
CA ALA A 141 5.72 2.92 5.19
C ALA A 141 4.41 3.41 4.55
N PRO A 142 3.51 4.07 5.30
CA PRO A 142 3.69 4.60 6.65
C PRO A 142 3.39 3.61 7.80
N GLY A 143 3.13 2.33 7.51
CA GLY A 143 3.03 1.27 8.52
C GLY A 143 1.64 0.76 8.84
N SER A 144 0.59 1.20 8.13
CA SER A 144 -0.78 0.76 8.45
C SER A 144 -0.97 -0.75 8.30
N LYS A 145 -0.38 -1.34 7.25
CA LYS A 145 -0.42 -2.79 7.00
C LYS A 145 0.48 -3.54 7.97
N THR A 146 1.67 -3.01 8.23
CA THR A 146 2.62 -3.52 9.24
C THR A 146 1.98 -3.65 10.63
N SER A 147 1.34 -2.59 11.13
CA SER A 147 0.66 -2.66 12.44
C SER A 147 -0.57 -3.57 12.43
N GLN A 148 -1.17 -3.83 11.25
CA GLN A 148 -2.23 -4.84 11.12
C GLN A 148 -1.67 -6.23 11.37
N MET A 149 -0.56 -6.53 10.70
CA MET A 149 0.09 -7.83 10.81
C MET A 149 0.56 -8.07 12.24
N ALA A 150 1.09 -7.05 12.92
CA ALA A 150 1.44 -7.16 14.33
C ALA A 150 0.25 -7.53 15.25
N ILE A 151 -0.94 -6.94 15.00
CA ILE A 151 -2.18 -7.31 15.69
C ILE A 151 -2.54 -8.78 15.39
N MET A 152 -2.52 -9.18 14.12
CA MET A 152 -2.89 -10.54 13.68
C MET A 152 -1.94 -11.62 14.24
N MET A 153 -0.65 -11.29 14.34
CA MET A 153 0.39 -12.12 14.93
C MET A 153 0.35 -12.14 16.46
N LYS A 154 -0.55 -11.36 17.09
CA LYS A 154 -0.68 -11.25 18.55
C LYS A 154 0.62 -10.88 19.29
N GLN A 155 1.51 -10.18 18.60
CA GLN A 155 2.88 -9.92 19.06
C GLN A 155 3.62 -11.20 19.47
N GLU A 156 3.62 -12.21 18.60
CA GLU A 156 4.44 -13.42 18.71
C GLU A 156 5.12 -13.68 17.35
N GLY A 157 6.42 -13.97 17.34
CA GLY A 157 7.24 -14.16 16.14
C GLY A 157 8.11 -12.95 15.78
N GLU A 158 8.47 -12.83 14.50
CA GLU A 158 9.33 -11.76 13.98
C GLU A 158 8.60 -11.00 12.86
N LEU A 159 8.60 -9.67 12.95
CA LEU A 159 8.09 -8.79 11.91
C LEU A 159 9.19 -7.82 11.45
N VAL A 160 9.65 -7.98 10.22
CA VAL A 160 10.60 -7.05 9.59
C VAL A 160 9.81 -6.05 8.74
N ALA A 161 10.00 -4.76 8.96
CA ALA A 161 9.32 -3.70 8.22
C ALA A 161 10.35 -2.78 7.53
N ASN A 162 10.30 -2.73 6.20
CA ASN A 162 11.28 -2.01 5.40
C ASN A 162 10.66 -0.86 4.59
N ASP A 163 11.31 0.30 4.55
CA ASP A 163 11.05 1.30 3.51
C ASP A 163 12.31 2.10 3.17
N LYS A 164 12.65 2.16 1.88
CA LYS A 164 13.85 2.87 1.41
C LYS A 164 13.77 4.40 1.54
N ASN A 165 12.56 4.96 1.61
CA ASN A 165 12.39 6.40 1.62
C ASN A 165 12.55 6.92 3.05
N LYS A 166 13.63 7.68 3.29
CA LYS A 166 13.96 8.22 4.61
C LYS A 166 12.79 8.93 5.32
N ILE A 167 12.06 9.81 4.63
CA ILE A 167 10.96 10.57 5.24
C ILE A 167 9.82 9.62 5.63
N ARG A 168 9.45 8.70 4.74
CA ARG A 168 8.40 7.71 5.00
C ARG A 168 8.83 6.71 6.08
N PHE A 169 10.10 6.32 6.12
CA PHE A 169 10.68 5.45 7.14
C PHE A 169 10.57 6.04 8.55
N PHE A 170 10.91 7.31 8.74
CA PHE A 170 10.75 7.92 10.08
C PHE A 170 9.28 8.03 10.50
N LYS A 171 8.36 8.19 9.54
CA LYS A 171 6.92 8.10 9.81
C LYS A 171 6.49 6.68 10.20
N LEU A 172 6.99 5.67 9.50
CA LEU A 172 6.81 4.27 9.87
C LEU A 172 7.30 4.01 11.29
N LYS A 173 8.54 4.40 11.61
CA LYS A 173 9.12 4.25 12.94
C LYS A 173 8.24 4.86 14.02
N HIS A 174 7.88 6.12 13.86
CA HIS A 174 7.00 6.81 14.81
C HIS A 174 5.66 6.08 14.97
N ASN A 175 5.05 5.65 13.87
CA ASN A 175 3.79 4.92 13.91
C ASN A 175 3.92 3.56 14.63
N MET A 176 5.00 2.81 14.42
CA MET A 176 5.21 1.52 15.09
C MET A 176 5.41 1.67 16.60
N GLU A 177 6.10 2.73 17.03
CA GLU A 177 6.24 3.09 18.45
C GLU A 177 4.88 3.49 19.06
N GLN A 178 4.16 4.41 18.43
CA GLN A 178 2.87 4.90 18.93
C GLN A 178 1.81 3.80 18.98
N GLN A 179 1.73 2.97 17.93
CA GLN A 179 0.77 1.87 17.85
C GLN A 179 1.10 0.71 18.80
N GLY A 180 2.25 0.74 19.48
CA GLY A 180 2.67 -0.32 20.41
C GLY A 180 3.15 -1.58 19.71
N VAL A 181 3.52 -1.47 18.43
CA VAL A 181 4.07 -2.59 17.67
C VAL A 181 5.50 -2.88 18.14
N ILE A 182 6.28 -1.85 18.46
CA ILE A 182 7.59 -2.04 19.09
C ILE A 182 7.35 -2.14 20.61
N ASP A 183 7.53 -3.32 21.15
CA ASP A 183 7.34 -3.62 22.58
C ASP A 183 8.40 -4.61 23.06
N ASP A 184 9.50 -4.09 23.60
CA ASP A 184 10.64 -4.87 24.10
C ASP A 184 10.31 -5.68 25.37
N SER A 185 9.13 -5.48 25.97
CA SER A 185 8.70 -6.28 27.13
C SER A 185 8.21 -7.68 26.74
N LYS A 186 7.89 -7.89 25.46
CA LYS A 186 7.41 -9.15 24.89
C LYS A 186 8.59 -10.01 24.45
N LYS A 187 8.90 -11.06 25.21
CA LYS A 187 10.05 -11.94 24.92
C LYS A 187 9.94 -12.70 23.60
N ASP A 188 8.72 -13.07 23.22
CA ASP A 188 8.46 -13.87 22.02
C ASP A 188 8.14 -13.00 20.79
N TRP A 189 8.43 -11.69 20.84
CA TRP A 189 8.14 -10.73 19.78
C TRP A 189 9.38 -9.95 19.38
N SER A 190 9.54 -9.75 18.07
CA SER A 190 10.48 -8.75 17.56
C SER A 190 9.89 -8.01 16.38
N CYS A 191 10.04 -6.68 16.38
CA CYS A 191 9.73 -5.86 15.22
C CYS A 191 10.98 -5.09 14.79
N THR A 192 11.56 -5.46 13.65
CA THR A 192 12.80 -4.88 13.14
C THR A 192 12.51 -3.89 12.02
N LEU A 193 12.90 -2.63 12.21
CA LEU A 193 12.75 -1.59 11.19
C LEU A 193 14.00 -1.46 10.33
N ARG A 194 13.83 -1.53 9.00
CA ARG A 194 14.91 -1.42 8.01
C ARG A 194 14.68 -0.24 7.06
N MET A 195 15.75 0.47 6.72
CA MET A 195 15.70 1.59 5.77
C MET A 195 16.59 1.28 4.55
N GLU A 196 16.26 0.19 3.85
CA GLU A 196 17.05 -0.31 2.74
C GLU A 196 16.25 -0.32 1.42
N PRO A 197 16.93 -0.25 0.26
CA PRO A 197 16.31 -0.61 -1.00
C PRO A 197 15.79 -2.06 -0.91
N GLY A 198 14.47 -2.25 -0.93
CA GLY A 198 13.88 -3.60 -0.80
C GLY A 198 14.38 -4.62 -1.81
N THR A 199 14.96 -4.18 -2.93
CA THR A 199 15.60 -5.04 -3.94
C THR A 199 16.90 -5.72 -3.47
N VAL A 200 17.47 -5.30 -2.34
CA VAL A 200 18.73 -5.85 -1.80
C VAL A 200 18.54 -6.73 -0.57
N LEU A 201 17.34 -6.76 0.01
CA LEU A 201 17.10 -7.51 1.25
C LEU A 201 17.34 -9.02 1.09
N LEU A 202 17.22 -9.56 -0.12
CA LEU A 202 17.57 -10.96 -0.40
C LEU A 202 19.02 -11.32 -0.04
N GLN A 203 19.94 -10.35 0.01
CA GLN A 203 21.35 -10.60 0.31
C GLN A 203 21.57 -11.02 1.77
N GLU A 204 20.65 -10.64 2.65
CA GLU A 204 20.67 -10.95 4.07
C GLU A 204 19.61 -11.99 4.45
N TYR A 205 18.48 -11.96 3.76
CA TYR A 205 17.31 -12.77 4.06
C TYR A 205 16.94 -13.70 2.90
N GLU A 206 17.88 -14.50 2.39
CA GLU A 206 17.55 -15.53 1.40
C GLU A 206 16.77 -16.67 2.08
N GLN A 207 15.59 -17.03 1.54
CA GLN A 207 14.70 -18.08 2.08
C GLN A 207 14.49 -18.01 3.61
N TYR A 208 14.20 -16.81 4.12
CA TYR A 208 14.11 -16.56 5.56
C TYR A 208 12.68 -16.39 6.08
N PHE A 209 11.79 -15.79 5.27
CA PHE A 209 10.45 -15.44 5.72
C PHE A 209 9.45 -16.55 5.42
N ASP A 210 8.57 -16.81 6.38
CA ASP A 210 7.40 -17.68 6.19
C ASP A 210 6.34 -16.94 5.37
N LYS A 211 6.22 -15.62 5.60
CA LYS A 211 5.27 -14.76 4.90
C LYS A 211 5.88 -13.43 4.50
N ILE A 212 5.51 -12.94 3.32
CA ILE A 212 5.95 -11.65 2.83
C ILE A 212 4.75 -10.87 2.30
N LEU A 213 4.63 -9.61 2.71
CA LEU A 213 3.76 -8.62 2.10
C LEU A 213 4.58 -7.69 1.21
N LEU A 214 4.19 -7.60 -0.06
CA LEU A 214 4.68 -6.60 -1.00
C LEU A 214 3.51 -5.74 -1.49
N ASP A 215 3.16 -4.73 -0.69
CA ASP A 215 2.27 -3.65 -1.11
C ASP A 215 3.07 -2.61 -1.91
N ALA A 216 3.18 -2.84 -3.22
CA ALA A 216 4.22 -2.25 -4.01
C ALA A 216 3.96 -0.76 -4.33
N PRO A 217 5.02 0.08 -4.38
CA PRO A 217 4.88 1.45 -4.88
C PRO A 217 4.37 1.42 -6.33
N CYS A 218 3.28 2.13 -6.58
CA CYS A 218 2.56 2.09 -7.85
C CYS A 218 2.12 3.49 -8.31
N SER A 219 1.56 3.56 -9.52
CA SER A 219 0.96 4.78 -10.07
C SER A 219 -0.26 5.31 -9.30
N SER A 220 -0.82 4.50 -8.39
CA SER A 220 -1.90 4.88 -7.45
C SER A 220 -3.20 5.35 -8.13
N GLU A 221 -3.48 4.84 -9.33
CA GLU A 221 -4.63 5.22 -10.16
C GLU A 221 -5.98 5.10 -9.43
N ALA A 222 -6.13 4.11 -8.55
CA ALA A 222 -7.37 3.91 -7.80
C ALA A 222 -7.62 4.95 -6.69
N ARG A 223 -6.63 5.81 -6.42
CA ARG A 223 -6.71 6.90 -5.43
C ARG A 223 -6.98 8.26 -6.06
N PHE A 224 -7.27 8.33 -7.36
CA PHE A 224 -7.62 9.58 -8.00
C PHE A 224 -8.95 10.11 -7.46
N VAL A 225 -8.99 11.42 -7.25
CA VAL A 225 -10.16 12.14 -6.77
C VAL A 225 -10.38 13.34 -7.68
N VAL A 226 -11.53 13.37 -8.35
CA VAL A 226 -11.96 14.51 -9.18
C VAL A 226 -11.97 15.77 -8.33
N GLY A 227 -11.47 16.88 -8.87
CA GLY A 227 -11.32 18.14 -8.13
C GLY A 227 -10.11 18.20 -7.19
N ASN A 228 -9.30 17.13 -7.09
CA ASN A 228 -8.02 17.13 -6.38
C ASN A 228 -6.84 16.87 -7.33
N PRO A 229 -6.31 17.90 -8.02
CA PRO A 229 -5.18 17.80 -8.94
C PRO A 229 -3.93 17.09 -8.42
N LYS A 230 -3.70 17.11 -7.10
CA LYS A 230 -2.52 16.44 -6.50
C LYS A 230 -2.64 14.92 -6.53
N SER A 231 -3.86 14.38 -6.62
CA SER A 231 -4.11 12.93 -6.64
C SER A 231 -3.68 12.28 -7.95
N PHE A 232 -3.84 12.98 -9.08
CA PHE A 232 -3.53 12.47 -10.43
C PHE A 232 -2.43 13.27 -11.14
N GLY A 233 -1.99 14.41 -10.62
CA GLY A 233 -1.11 15.32 -11.36
C GLY A 233 0.33 14.83 -11.60
N TYR A 234 0.73 13.74 -10.97
CA TYR A 234 2.00 13.06 -11.23
C TYR A 234 1.86 11.86 -12.18
N TRP A 235 0.63 11.49 -12.54
CA TRP A 235 0.36 10.36 -13.40
C TRP A 235 0.70 10.68 -14.86
N LYS A 236 1.38 9.73 -15.51
CA LYS A 236 1.72 9.66 -16.93
C LYS A 236 1.94 8.19 -17.28
N ASP A 237 1.74 7.78 -18.53
CA ASP A 237 2.10 6.42 -19.00
C ASP A 237 3.55 6.03 -18.66
N ARG A 238 4.48 6.99 -18.79
CA ARG A 238 5.88 6.78 -18.38
C ARG A 238 6.02 6.39 -16.90
N LYS A 239 5.20 6.98 -16.02
CA LYS A 239 5.24 6.68 -14.58
C LYS A 239 4.79 5.24 -14.31
N VAL A 240 3.76 4.77 -15.00
CA VAL A 240 3.28 3.37 -14.97
C VAL A 240 4.44 2.42 -15.30
N LYS A 241 5.14 2.67 -16.41
CA LYS A 241 6.30 1.87 -16.84
C LYS A 241 7.45 1.89 -15.82
N GLU A 242 7.76 3.04 -15.23
CA GLU A 242 8.78 3.18 -14.18
C GLU A 242 8.43 2.39 -12.90
N MET A 243 7.15 2.40 -12.50
CA MET A 243 6.66 1.64 -11.35
C MET A 243 6.66 0.15 -11.64
N ALA A 244 6.16 -0.28 -12.80
CA ALA A 244 6.21 -1.68 -13.24
C ALA A 244 7.64 -2.25 -13.25
N TYR A 245 8.64 -1.46 -13.68
CA TYR A 245 10.05 -1.86 -13.61
C TYR A 245 10.56 -2.02 -12.17
N THR A 246 10.17 -1.10 -11.29
CA THR A 246 10.56 -1.14 -9.87
C THR A 246 9.92 -2.33 -9.15
N GLN A 247 8.61 -2.54 -9.37
CA GLN A 247 7.83 -3.64 -8.82
C GLN A 247 8.41 -4.99 -9.20
N ARG A 248 8.79 -5.18 -10.47
CA ARG A 248 9.46 -6.40 -10.94
C ARG A 248 10.67 -6.74 -10.08
N ARG A 249 11.53 -5.76 -9.79
CA ARG A 249 12.75 -5.98 -9.00
C ARG A 249 12.44 -6.28 -7.53
N LEU A 250 11.42 -5.63 -6.97
CA LEU A 250 10.98 -5.89 -5.60
C LEU A 250 10.37 -7.29 -5.48
N LEU A 251 9.53 -7.68 -6.44
CA LEU A 251 8.89 -8.99 -6.48
C LEU A 251 9.92 -10.12 -6.57
N LEU A 252 10.98 -9.94 -7.38
CA LEU A 252 12.10 -10.88 -7.43
C LEU A 252 12.84 -11.02 -6.09
N SER A 253 13.07 -9.90 -5.39
CA SER A 253 13.71 -9.93 -4.09
C SER A 253 12.81 -10.62 -3.06
N ALA A 254 11.52 -10.29 -3.04
CA ALA A 254 10.53 -10.93 -2.17
C ALA A 254 10.49 -12.45 -2.42
N TRP A 255 10.39 -12.89 -3.68
CA TRP A 255 10.32 -14.31 -4.03
C TRP A 255 11.55 -15.11 -3.57
N LYS A 256 12.75 -14.54 -3.72
CA LYS A 256 13.99 -15.17 -3.28
C LYS A 256 14.12 -15.19 -1.75
N SER A 257 13.57 -14.19 -1.08
CA SER A 257 13.56 -14.13 0.38
C SER A 257 12.52 -15.04 1.05
N LEU A 258 11.58 -15.57 0.27
CA LEU A 258 10.54 -16.46 0.76
C LEU A 258 11.07 -17.90 0.90
N LYS A 259 10.79 -18.53 2.04
CA LYS A 259 11.04 -19.97 2.27
C LYS A 259 10.24 -20.84 1.30
N PRO A 260 10.71 -22.04 0.94
CA PRO A 260 9.86 -23.09 0.40
C PRO A 260 8.63 -23.30 1.31
N GLY A 261 7.44 -23.47 0.71
CA GLY A 261 6.15 -23.50 1.41
C GLY A 261 5.61 -22.14 1.88
N GLY A 262 6.42 -21.08 1.84
CA GLY A 262 6.07 -19.74 2.31
C GLY A 262 5.04 -19.05 1.40
N THR A 263 4.37 -18.02 1.94
CA THR A 263 3.35 -17.24 1.21
C THR A 263 3.80 -15.80 0.96
N LEU A 264 3.65 -15.32 -0.28
CA LEU A 264 3.83 -13.92 -0.66
C LEU A 264 2.48 -13.34 -1.12
N VAL A 265 2.10 -12.20 -0.54
CA VAL A 265 1.02 -11.39 -1.09
C VAL A 265 1.62 -10.18 -1.80
N TYR A 266 1.36 -10.08 -3.10
CA TYR A 266 1.65 -8.92 -3.92
C TYR A 266 0.39 -8.08 -4.06
N SER A 267 0.50 -6.75 -3.89
CA SER A 267 -0.64 -5.88 -4.09
C SER A 267 -0.29 -4.47 -4.56
N THR A 268 -1.27 -3.82 -5.20
CA THR A 268 -1.17 -2.42 -5.66
C THR A 268 -2.52 -1.70 -5.56
N CYS A 269 -2.50 -0.36 -5.57
CA CYS A 269 -3.70 0.48 -5.72
C CYS A 269 -3.78 1.13 -7.10
N THR A 270 -3.49 0.37 -8.16
CA THR A 270 -3.55 0.84 -9.54
C THR A 270 -4.39 -0.08 -10.42
N PHE A 271 -4.93 0.44 -11.52
CA PHE A 271 -5.67 -0.35 -12.49
C PHE A 271 -4.76 -0.93 -13.57
N SER A 272 -3.62 -0.30 -13.85
CA SER A 272 -2.64 -0.71 -14.86
C SER A 272 -2.28 -2.21 -14.82
N PRO A 273 -2.49 -2.97 -15.92
CA PRO A 273 -2.09 -4.36 -16.02
C PRO A 273 -0.58 -4.55 -16.04
N GLU A 274 0.18 -3.54 -16.49
CA GLU A 274 1.64 -3.51 -16.45
C GLU A 274 2.19 -3.59 -15.02
N GLU A 275 1.45 -3.05 -14.05
CA GLU A 275 1.78 -3.06 -12.63
C GLU A 275 1.12 -4.24 -11.87
N ASN A 276 0.21 -4.96 -12.51
CA ASN A 276 -0.62 -5.98 -11.88
C ASN A 276 -0.37 -7.36 -12.51
N GLU A 277 -1.25 -7.81 -13.42
CA GLU A 277 -1.22 -9.12 -14.04
C GLU A 277 0.11 -9.44 -14.70
N MET A 278 0.69 -8.46 -15.42
CA MET A 278 1.97 -8.67 -16.10
C MET A 278 3.13 -8.90 -15.12
N GLN A 279 3.03 -8.44 -13.87
CA GLN A 279 4.05 -8.71 -12.86
C GLN A 279 4.00 -10.16 -12.40
N ILE A 280 2.79 -10.69 -12.21
CA ILE A 280 2.56 -12.09 -11.82
C ILE A 280 2.93 -13.03 -12.96
N ASP A 281 2.47 -12.72 -14.17
CA ASP A 281 2.80 -13.47 -15.38
C ASP A 281 4.32 -13.58 -15.60
N ARG A 282 5.06 -12.47 -15.47
CA ARG A 282 6.53 -12.47 -15.57
C ARG A 282 7.24 -13.23 -14.46
N LEU A 283 6.62 -13.36 -13.29
CA LEU A 283 7.15 -14.16 -12.20
C LEU A 283 7.01 -15.66 -12.53
N LEU A 284 5.82 -16.05 -13.01
CA LEU A 284 5.52 -17.41 -13.49
C LEU A 284 6.42 -17.84 -14.65
N GLU A 285 6.71 -16.94 -15.61
CA GLU A 285 7.65 -17.22 -16.70
C GLU A 285 9.09 -17.46 -16.23
N ARG A 286 9.44 -16.94 -15.06
CA ARG A 286 10.81 -16.97 -14.55
C ARG A 286 11.06 -18.13 -13.58
N PHE A 287 10.02 -18.59 -12.90
CA PHE A 287 10.14 -19.53 -11.80
C PHE A 287 9.04 -20.59 -11.89
N ASP A 288 9.46 -21.85 -11.92
CA ASP A 288 8.54 -23.00 -11.98
C ASP A 288 7.98 -23.38 -10.59
N ASP A 289 8.54 -22.80 -9.52
CA ASP A 289 8.18 -23.04 -8.12
C ASP A 289 7.08 -22.10 -7.59
N VAL A 290 6.39 -21.39 -8.48
CA VAL A 290 5.31 -20.44 -8.13
C VAL A 290 3.95 -21.12 -8.27
N ASP A 291 3.16 -21.15 -7.19
CA ASP A 291 1.72 -21.44 -7.23
C ASP A 291 0.92 -20.18 -6.96
N VAL A 292 0.01 -19.82 -7.88
CA VAL A 292 -0.97 -18.74 -7.64
C VAL A 292 -2.17 -19.35 -6.93
N LEU A 293 -2.46 -18.86 -5.74
CA LEU A 293 -3.61 -19.31 -4.95
C LEU A 293 -4.81 -18.39 -5.22
N PRO A 294 -6.04 -18.95 -5.33
CA PRO A 294 -7.25 -18.15 -5.47
C PRO A 294 -7.43 -17.25 -4.25
N VAL A 295 -7.84 -16.02 -4.49
CA VAL A 295 -8.18 -15.05 -3.45
C VAL A 295 -9.69 -14.84 -3.46
N GLU A 296 -10.31 -15.05 -2.30
CA GLU A 296 -11.73 -14.78 -2.06
C GLU A 296 -11.86 -13.82 -0.88
N ILE A 297 -12.62 -12.75 -1.08
CA ILE A 297 -12.85 -11.71 -0.08
C ILE A 297 -14.36 -11.56 0.06
N PRO A 298 -14.93 -11.84 1.25
CA PRO A 298 -16.37 -11.73 1.46
C PRO A 298 -16.88 -10.31 1.20
N ASP A 299 -18.07 -10.20 0.63
CA ASP A 299 -18.78 -8.93 0.38
C ASP A 299 -17.97 -7.87 -0.39
N VAL A 300 -17.00 -8.30 -1.20
CA VAL A 300 -16.23 -7.42 -2.08
C VAL A 300 -16.43 -7.86 -3.54
N GLU A 301 -17.00 -6.97 -4.34
CA GLU A 301 -17.14 -7.19 -5.78
C GLU A 301 -15.77 -7.18 -6.48
N ARG A 302 -15.67 -7.99 -7.55
CA ARG A 302 -14.43 -8.12 -8.33
C ARG A 302 -14.56 -7.51 -9.73
N LEU A 303 -13.50 -6.85 -10.19
CA LEU A 303 -13.32 -6.53 -11.60
C LEU A 303 -12.75 -7.73 -12.37
N PRO A 304 -12.94 -7.79 -13.70
CA PRO A 304 -12.29 -8.79 -14.54
C PRO A 304 -10.77 -8.72 -14.44
N ILE A 305 -10.11 -9.88 -14.37
CA ILE A 305 -8.67 -10.01 -14.51
C ILE A 305 -8.31 -10.04 -16.00
N MET A 306 -7.28 -9.29 -16.40
CA MET A 306 -6.86 -9.24 -17.80
C MET A 306 -6.36 -10.61 -18.27
N LYS A 307 -6.87 -11.07 -19.43
CA LYS A 307 -6.41 -12.29 -20.10
C LYS A 307 -5.33 -12.00 -21.14
N GLU A 308 -5.37 -10.81 -21.71
CA GLU A 308 -4.42 -10.30 -22.68
C GLU A 308 -4.16 -8.83 -22.36
N TRP A 309 -2.94 -8.37 -22.56
CA TRP A 309 -2.62 -6.95 -22.54
C TRP A 309 -1.50 -6.64 -23.53
N GLN A 310 -1.64 -5.59 -24.32
CA GLN A 310 -0.65 -5.14 -25.31
C GLN A 310 -0.18 -6.27 -26.26
N GLY A 311 -1.11 -7.10 -26.73
CA GLY A 311 -0.83 -8.21 -27.64
C GLY A 311 -0.14 -9.42 -26.98
N LYS A 312 -0.04 -9.46 -25.65
CA LYS A 312 0.48 -10.60 -24.90
C LYS A 312 -0.65 -11.32 -24.18
N THR A 313 -0.91 -12.58 -24.53
CA THR A 313 -1.75 -13.48 -23.75
C THR A 313 -1.04 -13.83 -22.43
N LEU A 314 -1.74 -13.69 -21.32
CA LEU A 314 -1.21 -13.93 -19.98
C LEU A 314 -1.50 -15.36 -19.53
N SER A 315 -0.68 -15.88 -18.62
CA SER A 315 -0.87 -17.20 -18.03
C SER A 315 -2.28 -17.35 -17.44
N PRO A 316 -2.97 -18.49 -17.66
CA PRO A 316 -4.27 -18.76 -17.05
C PRO A 316 -4.25 -18.68 -15.51
N GLU A 317 -3.10 -18.95 -14.88
CA GLU A 317 -2.91 -18.87 -13.43
C GLU A 317 -3.15 -17.45 -12.89
N VAL A 318 -2.91 -16.42 -13.71
CA VAL A 318 -3.17 -15.02 -13.34
C VAL A 318 -4.64 -14.78 -13.01
N GLN A 319 -5.56 -15.55 -13.60
CA GLN A 319 -7.00 -15.42 -13.35
C GLN A 319 -7.41 -15.74 -11.90
N LYS A 320 -6.51 -16.36 -11.10
CA LYS A 320 -6.70 -16.59 -9.66
C LYS A 320 -6.44 -15.35 -8.80
N CYS A 321 -5.85 -14.30 -9.38
CA CYS A 321 -5.69 -13.00 -8.73
C CYS A 321 -7.04 -12.31 -8.53
N PHE A 322 -7.06 -11.24 -7.73
CA PHE A 322 -8.27 -10.51 -7.40
C PHE A 322 -8.10 -9.01 -7.67
N ARG A 323 -9.06 -8.42 -8.39
CA ARG A 323 -9.20 -6.98 -8.52
C ARG A 323 -10.41 -6.51 -7.74
N VAL A 324 -10.20 -5.71 -6.71
CA VAL A 324 -11.28 -5.04 -5.97
C VAL A 324 -11.95 -4.04 -6.89
N LYS A 325 -13.27 -4.19 -7.08
CA LYS A 325 -14.09 -3.18 -7.73
C LYS A 325 -14.28 -2.00 -6.78
N PRO A 326 -13.88 -0.78 -7.16
CA PRO A 326 -14.05 0.38 -6.30
C PRO A 326 -15.53 0.66 -6.04
N THR A 327 -15.80 1.19 -4.85
CA THR A 327 -17.11 1.69 -4.44
C THR A 327 -16.94 3.08 -3.81
N LYS A 328 -18.02 3.64 -3.26
CA LYS A 328 -17.95 4.86 -2.44
C LYS A 328 -17.07 4.71 -1.19
N ASP A 329 -16.89 3.49 -0.70
CA ASP A 329 -16.20 3.20 0.57
C ASP A 329 -14.87 2.46 0.38
N ILE A 330 -14.67 1.77 -0.75
CA ILE A 330 -13.51 0.92 -1.01
C ILE A 330 -12.78 1.39 -2.28
N GLU A 331 -11.46 1.56 -2.23
CA GLU A 331 -10.66 1.83 -3.43
C GLU A 331 -10.49 0.60 -4.31
N GLY A 332 -10.25 0.85 -5.60
CA GLY A 332 -9.77 -0.19 -6.50
C GLY A 332 -8.40 -0.70 -6.04
N PHE A 333 -8.19 -2.01 -6.17
CA PHE A 333 -6.98 -2.65 -5.66
C PHE A 333 -6.72 -3.95 -6.42
N PHE A 334 -5.45 -4.34 -6.54
CA PHE A 334 -5.06 -5.64 -7.09
C PHE A 334 -4.37 -6.45 -6.00
N ILE A 335 -4.71 -7.74 -5.90
CA ILE A 335 -4.13 -8.69 -4.96
C ILE A 335 -3.78 -9.99 -5.68
N ALA A 336 -2.57 -10.48 -5.47
CA ALA A 336 -2.15 -11.82 -5.85
C ALA A 336 -1.56 -12.53 -4.62
N LYS A 337 -2.04 -13.74 -4.34
CA LYS A 337 -1.51 -14.63 -3.30
C LYS A 337 -0.70 -15.73 -3.95
N LEU A 338 0.57 -15.81 -3.61
CA LEU A 338 1.55 -16.71 -4.21
C LEU A 338 2.11 -17.62 -3.12
N GLN A 339 2.25 -18.91 -3.41
CA GLN A 339 2.93 -19.86 -2.54
C GLN A 339 4.12 -20.44 -3.28
N LYS A 340 5.25 -20.55 -2.58
CA LYS A 340 6.46 -21.18 -3.12
C LYS A 340 6.41 -22.68 -2.84
N LYS A 341 6.66 -23.49 -3.88
CA LYS A 341 6.67 -24.96 -3.77
C LYS A 341 7.80 -25.48 -2.90
#